data_AF-A0A9E1IGT4-F1
#
_entry.id   AF-A0A9E1IGT4-F1
#
_cell.length_a   1.000
_cell.length_b   1.000
_cell.length_c   1.000
_cell.angle_alpha   90.00
_cell.angle_beta   90.00
_cell.angle_gamma   90.00
#
_symmetry.space_group_name_H-M   'P 1'
#
loop_
_entity.id
_entity.type
_entity.pdbx_description
1 polymer ?
#
loop_
_entity_poly.entity_id
_entity_poly.type
_entity_poly.pdbx_seq_one_letter_code
_entity_poly.pdbx_strand_id
1 'polypeptide(L)'
;MSFFLAFLSTPASAKRLKLSEISASSSYPPEDGVTYDARLVGDGKFASSWVEGDQGSGLGSWLEVNFGEEKTIQQAKIWAGLWFSQDYWHRANRPKEVELLFSDGTMQKFSLTDKKEVQDLTLQPAVSTSTVRVKVRSIYGGSTWSDTAISEVQFFDAEAGDDIAVRDYASSTKLSPDADGNYEPSNISDGILDSMWCEGSKDGTGQGEWLEVTFTGTQSVSKLNMINGIGGSIKYWMKGNRAAAATLQFSDGSKEQIAIKNTMLPQTITFPSHKTSSVRVTFDEVLQGKEFNDLCISEANFRE
;
A
#
# COMPACT_ATOMS: atom_id res chain seq x y z
N MET A 1 -27.47 36.79 -18.19
CA MET A 1 -26.55 35.69 -18.55
C MET A 1 -26.01 35.13 -17.25
N SER A 2 -26.51 33.98 -16.80
CA SER A 2 -26.04 33.33 -15.57
C SER A 2 -24.74 32.60 -15.88
N PHE A 3 -23.65 32.95 -15.19
CA PHE A 3 -22.41 32.19 -15.26
C PHE A 3 -22.60 30.91 -14.44
N PHE A 4 -22.64 29.77 -15.12
CA PHE A 4 -22.48 28.47 -14.48
C PHE A 4 -21.02 28.38 -14.02
N LEU A 5 -20.79 28.48 -12.72
CA LEU A 5 -19.52 28.08 -12.12
C LEU A 5 -19.44 26.56 -12.24
N ALA A 6 -18.65 26.06 -13.18
CA ALA A 6 -18.28 24.66 -13.20
C ALA A 6 -17.42 24.42 -11.95
N PHE A 7 -17.95 23.69 -10.97
CA PHE A 7 -17.14 23.10 -9.91
C PHE A 7 -16.15 22.17 -10.60
N LEU A 8 -14.89 22.58 -10.69
CA LEU A 8 -13.80 21.68 -11.06
C LEU A 8 -13.73 20.63 -9.96
N SER A 9 -14.23 19.43 -10.24
CA SER A 9 -14.04 18.26 -9.41
C SER A 9 -12.54 18.09 -9.22
N THR A 10 -12.11 18.06 -7.98
CA THR A 10 -10.74 17.80 -7.62
C THR A 10 -10.37 16.38 -8.10
N PRO A 11 -9.18 16.16 -8.69
CA PRO A 11 -8.79 14.81 -9.05
C PRO A 11 -8.54 14.04 -7.75
N ALA A 12 -9.40 13.06 -7.47
CA ALA A 12 -9.11 12.08 -6.43
C ALA A 12 -8.11 11.05 -6.95
N SER A 13 -7.42 10.36 -6.04
CA SER A 13 -6.58 9.23 -6.42
C SER A 13 -7.43 8.12 -7.03
N ALA A 14 -6.87 7.30 -7.93
CA ALA A 14 -7.58 6.13 -8.43
C ALA A 14 -8.02 5.26 -7.25
N LYS A 15 -9.29 4.87 -7.21
CA LYS A 15 -9.85 4.12 -6.09
C LYS A 15 -9.25 2.72 -6.04
N ARG A 16 -8.56 2.37 -4.95
CA ARG A 16 -8.20 0.96 -4.72
C ARG A 16 -9.45 0.11 -4.49
N LEU A 17 -9.55 -0.97 -5.24
CA LEU A 17 -10.65 -1.91 -5.17
C LEU A 17 -10.44 -2.87 -3.99
N LYS A 18 -11.53 -3.11 -3.25
CA LYS A 18 -11.58 -4.17 -2.25
C LYS A 18 -11.71 -5.51 -2.96
N LEU A 19 -10.88 -6.48 -2.55
CA LEU A 19 -10.94 -7.85 -3.07
C LEU A 19 -11.89 -8.65 -2.18
N SER A 20 -12.84 -9.39 -2.77
CA SER A 20 -13.84 -10.15 -2.01
C SER A 20 -13.36 -11.56 -1.69
N GLU A 21 -12.78 -12.24 -2.67
CA GLU A 21 -12.23 -13.58 -2.56
C GLU A 21 -11.00 -13.71 -3.47
N ILE A 22 -10.03 -14.53 -3.05
CA ILE A 22 -8.85 -14.85 -3.83
C ILE A 22 -8.64 -16.35 -3.80
N SER A 23 -8.43 -16.95 -4.97
CA SER A 23 -8.14 -18.37 -5.15
C SER A 23 -6.88 -18.54 -6.02
N ALA A 24 -6.32 -19.74 -6.07
CA ALA A 24 -5.18 -20.05 -6.93
C ALA A 24 -5.30 -21.45 -7.54
N SER A 25 -4.52 -21.70 -8.59
CA SER A 25 -4.37 -23.03 -9.18
C SER A 25 -3.81 -24.05 -8.19
N SER A 26 -2.89 -23.59 -7.35
CA SER A 26 -2.15 -24.37 -6.35
C SER A 26 -1.58 -23.38 -5.32
N SER A 27 -1.25 -23.89 -4.14
CA SER A 27 -0.50 -23.15 -3.12
C SER A 27 0.54 -24.08 -2.50
N TYR A 28 1.74 -23.56 -2.25
CA TYR A 28 2.79 -24.28 -1.55
C TYR A 28 2.28 -24.69 -0.15
N PRO A 29 2.53 -25.92 0.30
CA PRO A 29 2.06 -26.39 1.59
C PRO A 29 2.66 -25.57 2.74
N PRO A 30 1.92 -25.36 3.84
CA PRO A 30 2.46 -24.67 5.00
C PRO A 30 3.72 -25.35 5.58
N GLU A 31 4.72 -24.55 5.94
CA GLU A 31 6.00 -24.99 6.49
C GLU A 31 6.42 -24.07 7.64
N ASP A 32 6.91 -24.63 8.74
CA ASP A 32 7.40 -23.89 9.92
C ASP A 32 6.44 -22.80 10.46
N GLY A 33 5.13 -23.04 10.33
CA GLY A 33 4.09 -22.12 10.78
C GLY A 33 3.82 -20.94 9.83
N VAL A 34 4.44 -20.93 8.65
CA VAL A 34 4.17 -20.02 7.54
C VAL A 34 3.21 -20.69 6.56
N THR A 35 2.27 -19.92 6.01
CA THR A 35 1.38 -20.35 4.93
C THR A 35 1.64 -19.54 3.67
N TYR A 36 1.26 -20.09 2.52
CA TYR A 36 1.47 -19.51 1.19
C TYR A 36 0.15 -19.45 0.38
N ASP A 37 -0.96 -19.34 1.09
CA ASP A 37 -2.31 -19.31 0.52
C ASP A 37 -2.54 -18.11 -0.40
N ALA A 38 -3.41 -18.29 -1.41
CA ALA A 38 -3.76 -17.24 -2.36
C ALA A 38 -4.25 -15.92 -1.72
N ARG A 39 -4.97 -16.00 -0.60
CA ARG A 39 -5.51 -14.83 0.12
C ARG A 39 -4.43 -13.82 0.56
N LEU A 40 -3.18 -14.26 0.67
CA LEU A 40 -2.07 -13.43 1.13
C LEU A 40 -1.70 -12.34 0.13
N VAL A 41 -2.07 -12.46 -1.15
CA VAL A 41 -1.77 -11.41 -2.14
C VAL A 41 -2.66 -10.18 -2.04
N GLY A 42 -3.64 -10.19 -1.15
CA GLY A 42 -4.55 -9.07 -0.93
C GLY A 42 -4.83 -8.82 0.54
N ASP A 43 -3.93 -9.27 1.42
CA ASP A 43 -4.03 -9.01 2.85
C ASP A 43 -3.38 -7.68 3.25
N GLY A 44 -2.83 -6.96 2.26
CA GLY A 44 -2.19 -5.66 2.44
C GLY A 44 -0.86 -5.80 3.15
N LYS A 45 -0.11 -6.87 2.93
CA LYS A 45 1.21 -7.07 3.54
C LYS A 45 2.19 -7.63 2.51
N PHE A 46 3.27 -6.90 2.25
CA PHE A 46 4.27 -7.39 1.29
C PHE A 46 5.12 -8.52 1.89
N ALA A 47 5.18 -8.66 3.22
CA ALA A 47 6.00 -9.70 3.84
C ALA A 47 5.36 -11.09 3.78
N SER A 48 4.05 -11.19 3.52
CA SER A 48 3.36 -12.44 3.17
C SER A 48 3.28 -12.62 1.66
N SER A 49 3.10 -13.85 1.21
CA SER A 49 3.05 -14.13 -0.22
C SER A 49 2.25 -15.38 -0.54
N TRP A 50 1.57 -15.37 -1.67
CA TRP A 50 1.23 -16.61 -2.35
C TRP A 50 2.48 -17.19 -3.00
N VAL A 51 2.68 -18.48 -2.82
CA VAL A 51 3.67 -19.28 -3.53
C VAL A 51 2.91 -20.42 -4.19
N GLU A 52 3.13 -20.61 -5.48
CA GLU A 52 2.56 -21.74 -6.22
C GLU A 52 3.08 -23.08 -5.65
N GLY A 53 2.29 -24.14 -5.78
CA GLY A 53 2.60 -25.46 -5.19
C GLY A 53 2.74 -26.58 -6.24
N ASP A 54 2.91 -26.23 -7.51
CA ASP A 54 3.01 -27.19 -8.59
C ASP A 54 4.45 -27.75 -8.71
N GLN A 55 4.59 -28.90 -9.38
CA GLN A 55 5.94 -29.40 -9.68
C GLN A 55 6.62 -28.49 -10.71
N GLY A 56 7.80 -27.99 -10.36
CA GLY A 56 8.64 -27.20 -11.27
C GLY A 56 8.68 -25.74 -10.87
N SER A 57 8.44 -24.86 -11.83
CA SER A 57 8.65 -23.42 -11.68
C SER A 57 7.40 -22.54 -11.62
N GLY A 58 6.21 -23.16 -11.53
CA GLY A 58 4.95 -22.42 -11.52
C GLY A 58 4.55 -21.81 -12.86
N LEU A 59 5.14 -22.27 -13.97
CA LEU A 59 4.74 -21.80 -15.30
C LEU A 59 3.30 -22.19 -15.61
N GLY A 60 2.46 -21.19 -15.81
CA GLY A 60 1.04 -21.36 -16.06
C GLY A 60 0.17 -21.37 -14.79
N SER A 61 0.78 -21.40 -13.60
CA SER A 61 0.08 -21.23 -12.33
C SER A 61 -0.53 -19.83 -12.26
N TRP A 62 -1.62 -19.71 -11.52
CA TRP A 62 -2.43 -18.49 -11.50
C TRP A 62 -3.07 -18.27 -10.14
N LEU A 63 -3.38 -17.00 -9.88
CA LEU A 63 -4.31 -16.58 -8.83
C LEU A 63 -5.47 -15.81 -9.45
N GLU A 64 -6.66 -15.98 -8.89
CA GLU A 64 -7.89 -15.36 -9.36
C GLU A 64 -8.51 -14.55 -8.23
N VAL A 65 -8.66 -13.27 -8.52
CA VAL A 65 -9.27 -12.28 -7.65
C VAL A 65 -10.72 -12.09 -8.08
N ASN A 66 -11.64 -12.16 -7.13
CA ASN A 66 -13.04 -11.83 -7.30
C ASN A 66 -13.32 -10.49 -6.60
N PHE A 67 -14.07 -9.60 -7.25
CA PHE A 67 -14.48 -8.32 -6.65
C PHE A 67 -15.86 -8.39 -5.98
N GLY A 68 -16.60 -9.49 -6.16
CA GLY A 68 -17.96 -9.71 -5.66
C GLY A 68 -19.05 -9.03 -6.50
N GLU A 69 -18.67 -8.06 -7.30
CA GLU A 69 -19.51 -7.32 -8.25
C GLU A 69 -18.66 -6.85 -9.42
N GLU A 70 -19.29 -6.37 -10.50
CA GLU A 70 -18.56 -5.83 -11.64
C GLU A 70 -17.89 -4.49 -11.28
N LYS A 71 -16.62 -4.34 -11.70
CA LYS A 71 -15.80 -3.15 -11.52
C LYS A 71 -15.09 -2.78 -12.82
N THR A 72 -14.92 -1.49 -13.08
CA THR A 72 -14.09 -1.02 -14.21
C THR A 72 -12.67 -0.84 -13.75
N ILE A 73 -11.76 -1.70 -14.18
CA ILE A 73 -10.36 -1.68 -13.77
C ILE A 73 -9.52 -0.90 -14.77
N GLN A 74 -8.74 0.06 -14.30
CA GLN A 74 -7.81 0.85 -15.13
C GLN A 74 -6.34 0.52 -14.84
N GLN A 75 -6.01 0.07 -13.63
CA GLN A 75 -4.64 -0.21 -13.24
C GLN A 75 -4.57 -1.37 -12.25
N ALA A 76 -3.49 -2.13 -12.31
CA ALA A 76 -3.08 -3.03 -11.25
C ALA A 76 -1.66 -2.68 -10.78
N LYS A 77 -1.34 -3.03 -9.54
CA LYS A 77 0.02 -3.03 -9.00
C LYS A 77 0.39 -4.44 -8.56
N ILE A 78 1.63 -4.84 -8.78
CA ILE A 78 2.11 -6.18 -8.38
C ILE A 78 3.45 -6.10 -7.65
N TRP A 79 3.53 -6.79 -6.52
CA TRP A 79 4.75 -7.05 -5.76
C TRP A 79 5.24 -8.46 -6.13
N ALA A 80 5.99 -8.54 -7.22
CA ALA A 80 6.45 -9.81 -7.79
C ALA A 80 7.59 -10.44 -6.97
N GLY A 81 7.48 -11.74 -6.68
CA GLY A 81 8.43 -12.51 -5.85
C GLY A 81 8.07 -12.55 -4.38
N LEU A 82 8.98 -13.08 -3.55
CA LEU A 82 8.89 -13.06 -2.08
C LEU A 82 9.47 -11.74 -1.55
N TRP A 83 8.62 -10.81 -1.12
CA TRP A 83 9.05 -9.48 -0.68
C TRP A 83 9.52 -9.39 0.76
N PHE A 84 9.32 -10.47 1.54
CA PHE A 84 9.72 -10.61 2.95
C PHE A 84 11.10 -10.01 3.27
N SER A 85 12.10 -10.26 2.43
CA SER A 85 13.38 -9.58 2.52
C SER A 85 14.08 -9.52 1.17
N GLN A 86 15.14 -8.73 1.05
CA GLN A 86 15.96 -8.72 -0.16
C GLN A 86 16.55 -10.11 -0.49
N ASP A 87 16.99 -10.87 0.53
CA ASP A 87 17.52 -12.22 0.35
C ASP A 87 16.47 -13.17 -0.25
N TYR A 88 15.27 -13.20 0.34
CA TYR A 88 14.19 -14.08 -0.12
C TYR A 88 13.74 -13.75 -1.54
N TRP A 89 13.69 -12.46 -1.89
CA TRP A 89 13.35 -12.00 -3.22
C TRP A 89 14.33 -12.53 -4.29
N HIS A 90 15.63 -12.54 -3.99
CA HIS A 90 16.65 -13.07 -4.92
C HIS A 90 16.63 -14.61 -5.01
N ARG A 91 16.23 -15.29 -3.95
CA ARG A 91 16.31 -16.76 -3.85
C ARG A 91 15.15 -17.50 -4.49
N ALA A 92 13.95 -16.92 -4.50
CA ALA A 92 12.77 -17.49 -5.15
C ALA A 92 12.61 -17.05 -6.61
N ASN A 93 11.81 -17.78 -7.38
CA ASN A 93 11.44 -17.34 -8.72
C ASN A 93 10.47 -16.15 -8.66
N ARG A 94 10.56 -15.29 -9.68
CA ARG A 94 9.77 -14.06 -9.80
C ARG A 94 9.05 -14.05 -11.14
N PRO A 95 7.77 -13.67 -11.21
CA PRO A 95 7.10 -13.52 -12.49
C PRO A 95 7.85 -12.52 -13.40
N LYS A 96 8.11 -12.91 -14.64
CA LYS A 96 8.69 -12.06 -15.70
C LYS A 96 7.62 -11.55 -16.64
N GLU A 97 6.68 -12.41 -17.02
CA GLU A 97 5.50 -12.02 -17.76
C GLU A 97 4.26 -12.54 -17.04
N VAL A 98 3.26 -11.67 -16.93
CA VAL A 98 1.94 -12.01 -16.41
C VAL A 98 0.87 -11.72 -17.46
N GLU A 99 -0.19 -12.53 -17.44
CA GLU A 99 -1.38 -12.36 -18.26
C GLU A 99 -2.57 -12.17 -17.33
N LEU A 100 -3.28 -11.04 -17.49
CA LEU A 100 -4.54 -10.78 -16.80
C LEU A 100 -5.67 -11.28 -17.69
N LEU A 101 -6.40 -12.29 -17.25
CA LEU A 101 -7.61 -12.82 -17.89
C LEU A 101 -8.85 -12.31 -17.13
N PHE A 102 -9.78 -11.70 -17.86
CA PHE A 102 -10.98 -11.06 -17.32
C PHE A 102 -12.21 -11.96 -17.43
N SER A 103 -13.31 -11.60 -16.74
CA SER A 103 -14.53 -12.43 -16.71
C SER A 103 -15.23 -12.56 -18.06
N ASP A 104 -14.99 -11.63 -18.99
CA ASP A 104 -15.50 -11.69 -20.37
C ASP A 104 -14.63 -12.55 -21.31
N GLY A 105 -13.53 -13.11 -20.80
CA GLY A 105 -12.57 -13.91 -21.55
C GLY A 105 -11.49 -13.10 -22.28
N THR A 106 -11.52 -11.77 -22.24
CA THR A 106 -10.44 -10.94 -22.78
C THR A 106 -9.19 -11.04 -21.93
N MET A 107 -8.03 -10.69 -22.51
CA MET A 107 -6.75 -10.78 -21.83
C MET A 107 -5.84 -9.61 -22.16
N GLN A 108 -5.04 -9.19 -21.18
CA GLN A 108 -3.94 -8.24 -21.37
C GLN A 108 -2.64 -8.82 -20.77
N LYS A 109 -1.51 -8.58 -21.44
CA LYS A 109 -0.20 -9.14 -21.07
C LYS A 109 0.75 -8.03 -20.65
N PHE A 110 1.56 -8.32 -19.64
CA PHE A 110 2.51 -7.38 -19.08
C PHE A 110 3.87 -8.06 -18.86
N SER A 111 4.95 -7.34 -19.18
CA SER A 111 6.31 -7.73 -18.83
C SER A 111 6.75 -6.93 -17.61
N LEU A 112 7.27 -7.62 -16.61
CA LEU A 112 7.76 -7.04 -15.35
C LEU A 112 9.28 -6.87 -15.43
N THR A 113 9.83 -5.86 -14.75
CA THR A 113 11.27 -5.72 -14.60
C THR A 113 11.79 -6.64 -13.50
N ASP A 114 13.03 -7.15 -13.62
CA ASP A 114 13.66 -7.98 -12.60
C ASP A 114 14.26 -7.11 -11.47
N LYS A 115 13.37 -6.41 -10.75
CA LYS A 115 13.73 -5.53 -9.64
C LYS A 115 12.74 -5.69 -8.50
N LYS A 116 13.23 -5.59 -7.25
CA LYS A 116 12.39 -5.55 -6.04
C LYS A 116 11.75 -4.16 -5.92
N GLU A 117 10.88 -3.83 -6.86
CA GLU A 117 10.13 -2.58 -6.93
C GLU A 117 8.68 -2.89 -7.34
N VAL A 118 7.74 -2.08 -6.88
CA VAL A 118 6.33 -2.23 -7.23
C VAL A 118 6.17 -1.99 -8.73
N GLN A 119 5.48 -2.88 -9.42
CA GLN A 119 5.26 -2.75 -10.87
C GLN A 119 3.84 -2.26 -11.14
N ASP A 120 3.71 -1.13 -11.83
CA ASP A 120 2.44 -0.57 -12.29
C ASP A 120 2.03 -1.16 -13.64
N LEU A 121 0.82 -1.73 -13.69
CA LEU A 121 0.22 -2.34 -14.87
C LEU A 121 -0.99 -1.53 -15.31
N THR A 122 -0.79 -0.61 -16.26
CA THR A 122 -1.91 0.19 -16.81
C THR A 122 -2.64 -0.59 -17.89
N LEU A 123 -3.93 -0.86 -17.65
CA LEU A 123 -4.77 -1.58 -18.62
C LEU A 123 -5.12 -0.65 -19.79
N GLN A 124 -5.00 -1.17 -21.02
CA GLN A 124 -5.34 -0.43 -22.23
C GLN A 124 -6.14 -1.33 -23.19
N PRO A 125 -7.47 -1.13 -23.32
CA PRO A 125 -8.31 -0.20 -22.56
C PRO A 125 -8.54 -0.64 -21.11
N ALA A 126 -9.18 0.21 -20.29
CA ALA A 126 -9.80 -0.23 -19.04
C ALA A 126 -10.83 -1.34 -19.29
N VAL A 127 -11.03 -2.23 -18.32
CA VAL A 127 -11.87 -3.42 -18.49
C VAL A 127 -12.92 -3.50 -17.39
N SER A 128 -14.20 -3.62 -17.78
CA SER A 128 -15.27 -3.96 -16.84
C SER A 128 -15.26 -5.46 -16.58
N THR A 129 -15.06 -5.87 -15.34
CA THR A 129 -14.91 -7.28 -14.97
C THR A 129 -15.36 -7.55 -13.55
N SER A 130 -15.80 -8.78 -13.28
CA SER A 130 -16.07 -9.26 -11.91
C SER A 130 -14.93 -10.08 -11.32
N THR A 131 -14.04 -10.60 -12.18
CA THR A 131 -12.86 -11.37 -11.78
C THR A 131 -11.62 -10.97 -12.59
N VAL A 132 -10.44 -11.13 -12.00
CA VAL A 132 -9.17 -11.09 -12.72
C VAL A 132 -8.34 -12.29 -12.33
N ARG A 133 -7.95 -13.10 -13.31
CA ARG A 133 -6.96 -14.14 -13.14
C ARG A 133 -5.59 -13.63 -13.58
N VAL A 134 -4.67 -13.52 -12.63
CA VAL A 134 -3.25 -13.22 -12.86
C VAL A 134 -2.52 -14.53 -13.11
N LYS A 135 -2.10 -14.76 -14.35
CA LYS A 135 -1.40 -15.98 -14.76
C LYS A 135 0.08 -15.72 -14.99
N VAL A 136 0.95 -16.54 -14.40
CA VAL A 136 2.39 -16.51 -14.64
C VAL A 136 2.70 -17.14 -16.00
N ARG A 137 3.31 -16.38 -16.92
CA ARG A 137 3.62 -16.81 -18.30
C ARG A 137 5.09 -17.15 -18.49
N SER A 138 5.97 -16.42 -17.83
CA SER A 138 7.40 -16.68 -17.77
C SER A 138 7.97 -16.13 -16.47
N ILE A 139 9.20 -16.54 -16.12
CA ILE A 139 9.83 -16.21 -14.84
C ILE A 139 11.25 -15.69 -15.00
N TYR A 140 11.70 -14.96 -13.99
CA TYR A 140 13.11 -14.82 -13.64
C TYR A 140 13.47 -15.88 -12.61
N GLY A 141 14.57 -16.60 -12.86
CA GLY A 141 15.08 -17.62 -11.96
C GLY A 141 15.61 -17.03 -10.64
N GLY A 142 15.22 -17.63 -9.54
CA GLY A 142 15.86 -17.46 -8.24
C GLY A 142 17.13 -18.31 -8.12
N SER A 143 17.90 -18.07 -7.06
CA SER A 143 19.15 -18.78 -6.81
C SER A 143 18.98 -20.07 -6.00
N THR A 144 17.83 -20.29 -5.36
CA THR A 144 17.63 -21.40 -4.41
C THR A 144 16.41 -22.24 -4.73
N TRP A 145 15.23 -21.61 -4.79
CA TRP A 145 13.95 -22.31 -4.89
C TRP A 145 13.39 -22.20 -6.29
N SER A 146 12.76 -23.28 -6.76
CA SER A 146 12.09 -23.28 -8.06
C SER A 146 10.69 -22.68 -7.99
N ASP A 147 10.13 -22.44 -6.81
CA ASP A 147 8.76 -21.98 -6.68
C ASP A 147 8.63 -20.49 -7.01
N THR A 148 7.56 -20.12 -7.70
CA THR A 148 7.25 -18.72 -8.06
C THR A 148 6.29 -18.08 -7.07
N ALA A 149 6.61 -16.86 -6.64
CA ALA A 149 5.83 -16.14 -5.64
C ALA A 149 5.27 -14.80 -6.15
N ILE A 150 4.14 -14.40 -5.57
CA ILE A 150 3.58 -13.04 -5.66
C ILE A 150 3.20 -12.61 -4.24
N SER A 151 3.75 -11.48 -3.79
CA SER A 151 3.51 -10.99 -2.43
C SER A 151 2.20 -10.24 -2.29
N GLU A 152 1.88 -9.37 -3.24
CA GLU A 152 0.68 -8.54 -3.20
C GLU A 152 0.25 -8.17 -4.64
N VAL A 153 -1.06 -8.06 -4.85
CA VAL A 153 -1.67 -7.47 -6.03
C VAL A 153 -2.77 -6.50 -5.60
N GLN A 154 -2.71 -5.28 -6.12
CA GLN A 154 -3.75 -4.27 -5.90
C GLN A 154 -4.39 -3.89 -7.24
N PHE A 155 -5.71 -3.70 -7.25
CA PHE A 155 -6.44 -3.24 -8.43
C PHE A 155 -7.06 -1.87 -8.16
N PHE A 156 -7.11 -1.04 -9.19
CA PHE A 156 -7.59 0.33 -9.12
C PHE A 156 -8.65 0.58 -10.19
N ASP A 157 -9.72 1.26 -9.78
CA ASP A 157 -10.81 1.66 -10.66
C ASP A 157 -10.35 2.74 -11.67
N ALA A 158 -11.09 2.91 -12.75
CA ALA A 158 -11.01 4.10 -13.61
C ALA A 158 -11.59 5.35 -12.91
N GLU A 159 -12.42 5.16 -11.89
CA GLU A 159 -13.04 6.24 -11.12
C GLU A 159 -12.15 6.76 -9.97
N ALA A 160 -12.37 8.01 -9.62
CA ALA A 160 -11.72 8.68 -8.50
C ALA A 160 -12.23 8.10 -7.16
N GLY A 161 -11.31 7.80 -6.25
CA GLY A 161 -11.60 7.31 -4.90
C GLY A 161 -11.91 8.42 -3.90
N ASP A 162 -12.02 8.04 -2.62
CA ASP A 162 -12.29 9.00 -1.53
C ASP A 162 -11.01 9.75 -1.10
N ASP A 163 -9.84 9.17 -1.38
CA ASP A 163 -8.54 9.74 -1.02
C ASP A 163 -8.12 10.82 -2.01
N ILE A 164 -7.67 11.96 -1.49
CA ILE A 164 -7.22 13.09 -2.30
C ILE A 164 -5.92 12.73 -3.00
N ALA A 165 -5.81 13.06 -4.30
CA ALA A 165 -4.59 12.77 -5.06
C ALA A 165 -3.38 13.55 -4.52
N VAL A 166 -2.32 12.82 -4.20
CA VAL A 166 -1.06 13.34 -3.70
C VAL A 166 -0.05 13.49 -4.84
N ARG A 167 0.68 14.59 -4.82
CA ARG A 167 1.81 14.87 -5.73
C ARG A 167 3.15 14.48 -5.12
N ASP A 168 3.33 14.71 -3.82
CA ASP A 168 4.62 14.54 -3.16
C ASP A 168 4.47 14.27 -1.65
N TYR A 169 5.48 13.59 -1.09
CA TYR A 169 5.59 13.27 0.33
C TYR A 169 6.95 13.69 0.85
N ALA A 170 6.98 14.28 2.03
CA ALA A 170 8.21 14.65 2.72
C ALA A 170 8.12 14.31 4.21
N SER A 171 9.27 14.25 4.88
CA SER A 171 9.36 14.09 6.32
C SER A 171 10.53 14.89 6.89
N SER A 172 10.53 15.10 8.20
CA SER A 172 11.67 15.65 8.94
C SER A 172 12.90 14.76 8.80
N THR A 173 12.73 13.49 9.12
CA THR A 173 13.73 12.44 9.03
C THR A 173 13.08 11.14 8.55
N LYS A 174 13.91 10.15 8.24
CA LYS A 174 13.48 8.78 7.98
C LYS A 174 14.56 7.82 8.41
N LEU A 175 14.15 6.64 8.87
CA LEU A 175 15.08 5.56 9.17
C LEU A 175 15.77 5.07 7.89
N SER A 176 17.04 4.69 8.00
CA SER A 176 17.77 4.11 6.87
C SER A 176 17.16 2.76 6.46
N PRO A 177 17.10 2.42 5.16
CA PRO A 177 16.64 1.10 4.73
C PRO A 177 17.49 -0.03 5.32
N ASP A 178 16.86 -1.17 5.56
CA ASP A 178 17.48 -2.39 6.06
C ASP A 178 16.99 -3.63 5.29
N ALA A 179 17.12 -4.82 5.89
CA ALA A 179 16.71 -6.07 5.26
C ALA A 179 15.18 -6.21 5.09
N ASP A 180 14.41 -5.54 5.94
CA ASP A 180 12.95 -5.64 6.00
C ASP A 180 12.31 -4.65 5.02
N GLY A 181 12.94 -3.48 4.80
CA GLY A 181 12.48 -2.56 3.76
C GLY A 181 13.08 -1.16 3.83
N ASN A 182 12.40 -0.24 3.16
CA ASN A 182 12.64 1.19 3.30
C ASN A 182 11.57 1.82 4.20
N TYR A 183 11.83 3.05 4.65
CA TYR A 183 10.97 3.78 5.59
C TYR A 183 10.57 5.15 5.03
N GLU A 184 10.29 5.20 3.73
CA GLU A 184 10.00 6.44 3.00
C GLU A 184 8.66 7.06 3.41
N PRO A 185 8.51 8.39 3.38
CA PRO A 185 7.25 9.06 3.71
C PRO A 185 6.11 8.70 2.75
N SER A 186 6.40 8.23 1.53
CA SER A 186 5.38 7.76 0.58
C SER A 186 4.68 6.47 1.02
N ASN A 187 5.29 5.68 1.91
CA ASN A 187 4.74 4.42 2.38
C ASN A 187 3.40 4.61 3.11
N ILE A 188 3.14 5.80 3.65
CA ILE A 188 1.89 6.13 4.38
C ILE A 188 0.61 6.08 3.52
N SER A 189 0.69 5.69 2.26
CA SER A 189 -0.43 5.72 1.32
C SER A 189 -0.36 4.64 0.25
N ASP A 190 0.57 3.69 0.38
CA ASP A 190 0.65 2.55 -0.52
C ASP A 190 -0.30 1.42 -0.09
N GLY A 191 -1.00 1.61 1.04
CA GLY A 191 -1.97 0.71 1.64
C GLY A 191 -1.41 -0.69 1.87
N ILE A 192 -0.13 -0.75 2.21
CA ILE A 192 0.56 -1.93 2.68
C ILE A 192 0.84 -1.73 4.16
N LEU A 193 0.24 -2.55 5.01
CA LEU A 193 0.21 -2.41 6.46
C LEU A 193 1.59 -2.63 7.11
N ASP A 194 2.46 -3.39 6.47
CA ASP A 194 3.85 -3.62 6.87
C ASP A 194 4.86 -2.83 6.03
N SER A 195 4.38 -1.88 5.23
CA SER A 195 5.15 -0.69 4.84
C SER A 195 4.81 0.42 5.83
N MET A 196 5.78 1.28 6.11
CA MET A 196 5.59 2.41 6.99
C MET A 196 6.65 3.46 6.71
N TRP A 197 6.32 4.70 7.03
CA TRP A 197 7.33 5.66 7.39
C TRP A 197 7.74 5.43 8.85
N CYS A 198 9.04 5.47 9.13
CA CYS A 198 9.57 5.58 10.48
C CYS A 198 10.56 6.74 10.50
N GLU A 199 10.51 7.56 11.53
CA GLU A 199 11.51 8.61 11.74
C GLU A 199 12.91 8.01 12.03
N GLY A 200 13.97 8.82 11.88
CA GLY A 200 15.36 8.37 11.97
C GLY A 200 16.20 9.14 13.00
N SER A 201 15.56 9.76 13.99
CA SER A 201 16.19 10.53 15.05
C SER A 201 16.80 9.60 16.10
N LYS A 202 18.13 9.57 16.17
CA LYS A 202 18.87 8.61 17.01
C LYS A 202 18.63 8.77 18.53
N ASP A 203 18.28 9.97 18.96
CA ASP A 203 18.21 10.35 20.38
C ASP A 203 16.80 10.79 20.81
N GLY A 204 15.81 10.71 19.92
CA GLY A 204 14.43 11.13 20.17
C GLY A 204 13.47 9.95 20.23
N THR A 205 12.27 10.16 20.76
CA THR A 205 11.16 9.20 20.64
C THR A 205 10.36 9.40 19.34
N GLY A 206 10.74 10.39 18.52
CA GLY A 206 9.95 10.89 17.40
C GLY A 206 9.05 12.09 17.74
N GLN A 207 9.08 12.60 18.98
CA GLN A 207 8.34 13.81 19.33
C GLN A 207 8.90 15.03 18.57
N GLY A 208 8.01 15.75 17.87
CA GLY A 208 8.33 16.88 17.01
C GLY A 208 8.72 16.49 15.57
N GLU A 209 8.85 15.20 15.27
CA GLU A 209 9.01 14.72 13.90
C GLU A 209 7.73 14.99 13.11
N TRP A 210 7.86 15.14 11.80
CA TRP A 210 6.74 15.49 10.94
C TRP A 210 6.75 14.74 9.60
N LEU A 211 5.54 14.56 9.08
CA LEU A 211 5.24 14.15 7.71
C LEU A 211 4.53 15.30 6.99
N GLU A 212 4.79 15.49 5.70
CA GLU A 212 4.12 16.48 4.87
C GLU A 212 3.63 15.83 3.58
N VAL A 213 2.35 16.06 3.29
CA VAL A 213 1.69 15.60 2.06
C VAL A 213 1.39 16.83 1.22
N THR A 214 1.84 16.85 -0.04
CA THR A 214 1.49 17.89 -1.00
C THR A 214 0.56 17.33 -2.06
N PHE A 215 -0.61 17.95 -2.24
CA PHE A 215 -1.62 17.52 -3.19
C PHE A 215 -1.31 17.96 -4.63
N THR A 216 -2.01 17.36 -5.59
CA THR A 216 -1.92 17.72 -7.03
C THR A 216 -2.51 19.10 -7.35
N GLY A 217 -3.14 19.77 -6.38
CA GLY A 217 -3.69 21.12 -6.47
C GLY A 217 -4.24 21.57 -5.12
N THR A 218 -4.95 22.70 -5.08
CA THR A 218 -5.70 23.12 -3.88
C THR A 218 -6.95 22.25 -3.72
N GLN A 219 -7.14 21.71 -2.52
CA GLN A 219 -8.14 20.71 -2.17
C GLN A 219 -8.91 21.14 -0.92
N SER A 220 -10.15 20.70 -0.78
CA SER A 220 -10.87 20.78 0.49
C SER A 220 -10.53 19.55 1.32
N VAL A 221 -10.03 19.73 2.54
CA VAL A 221 -9.59 18.62 3.40
C VAL A 221 -10.24 18.77 4.76
N SER A 222 -10.88 17.70 5.26
CA SER A 222 -11.50 17.69 6.59
C SER A 222 -11.29 16.39 7.36
N LYS A 223 -10.66 15.39 6.75
CA LYS A 223 -10.41 14.08 7.37
C LYS A 223 -8.99 13.57 7.13
N LEU A 224 -8.47 12.88 8.14
CA LEU A 224 -7.26 12.07 8.07
C LEU A 224 -7.62 10.63 8.45
N ASN A 225 -7.41 9.70 7.52
CA ASN A 225 -7.50 8.27 7.75
C ASN A 225 -6.12 7.71 8.03
N MET A 226 -5.94 7.11 9.20
CA MET A 226 -4.63 6.76 9.71
C MET A 226 -4.56 5.33 10.26
N ILE A 227 -3.41 4.69 10.06
CA ILE A 227 -2.95 3.52 10.83
C ILE A 227 -1.67 3.94 11.55
N ASN A 228 -1.77 4.05 12.88
CA ASN A 228 -0.75 4.59 13.76
C ASN A 228 0.19 3.49 14.28
N GLY A 229 1.51 3.69 14.17
CA GLY A 229 2.51 2.67 14.48
C GLY A 229 2.74 1.69 13.33
N ILE A 230 3.44 0.59 13.64
CA ILE A 230 3.70 -0.52 12.71
C ILE A 230 2.42 -1.36 12.56
N GLY A 231 1.68 -1.16 11.48
CA GLY A 231 0.31 -1.69 11.27
C GLY A 231 0.21 -3.19 10.96
N GLY A 232 1.27 -3.80 10.41
CA GLY A 232 1.23 -5.17 9.91
C GLY A 232 1.14 -6.26 10.97
N SER A 233 1.43 -5.95 12.24
CA SER A 233 1.47 -6.94 13.32
C SER A 233 1.33 -6.30 14.69
N ILE A 234 0.38 -6.82 15.49
CA ILE A 234 0.16 -6.34 16.87
C ILE A 234 1.41 -6.49 17.75
N LYS A 235 2.23 -7.51 17.49
CA LYS A 235 3.49 -7.73 18.21
C LYS A 235 4.46 -6.58 17.94
N TYR A 236 4.63 -6.19 16.68
CA TYR A 236 5.55 -5.10 16.29
C TYR A 236 4.96 -3.73 16.61
N TRP A 237 3.65 -3.55 16.47
CA TRP A 237 2.93 -2.35 16.92
C TRP A 237 3.16 -2.03 18.40
N MET A 238 3.22 -3.04 19.27
CA MET A 238 3.55 -2.86 20.69
C MET A 238 5.03 -2.54 20.95
N LYS A 239 5.92 -2.91 20.03
CA LYS A 239 7.36 -2.74 20.17
C LYS A 239 7.84 -1.36 19.75
N GLY A 240 7.23 -0.74 18.73
CA GLY A 240 7.59 0.60 18.23
C GLY A 240 6.83 1.74 18.91
N ASN A 241 7.31 2.97 18.68
CA ASN A 241 6.64 4.17 19.17
C ASN A 241 5.42 4.51 18.31
N ARG A 242 4.43 5.19 18.91
CA ARG A 242 3.14 5.55 18.30
C ARG A 242 2.77 6.97 18.65
N ALA A 243 2.13 7.69 17.73
CA ALA A 243 1.67 9.05 18.02
C ALA A 243 0.44 9.03 18.95
N ALA A 244 0.35 10.01 19.85
CA ALA A 244 -0.84 10.26 20.70
C ALA A 244 -1.53 11.59 20.34
N ALA A 245 -0.78 12.58 19.87
CA ALA A 245 -1.30 13.86 19.43
C ALA A 245 -0.45 14.42 18.29
N ALA A 246 -1.06 15.25 17.45
CA ALA A 246 -0.36 15.93 16.38
C ALA A 246 -0.99 17.29 16.03
N THR A 247 -0.16 18.20 15.53
CA THR A 247 -0.56 19.46 14.92
C THR A 247 -0.61 19.27 13.41
N LEU A 248 -1.78 19.49 12.82
CA LEU A 248 -1.93 19.66 11.39
C LEU A 248 -1.68 21.12 11.04
N GLN A 249 -0.76 21.40 10.12
CA GLN A 249 -0.54 22.72 9.55
C GLN A 249 -0.86 22.71 8.06
N PHE A 250 -1.73 23.62 7.64
CA PHE A 250 -2.21 23.72 6.28
C PHE A 250 -1.48 24.83 5.51
N SER A 251 -1.47 24.74 4.18
CA SER A 251 -0.80 25.72 3.32
C SER A 251 -1.46 27.11 3.35
N ASP A 252 -2.72 27.19 3.79
CA ASP A 252 -3.43 28.46 4.01
C ASP A 252 -3.01 29.15 5.33
N GLY A 253 -2.14 28.51 6.12
CA GLY A 253 -1.62 29.00 7.39
C GLY A 253 -2.44 28.58 8.61
N SER A 254 -3.61 27.98 8.42
CA SER A 254 -4.43 27.43 9.50
C SER A 254 -3.74 26.24 10.16
N LYS A 255 -4.18 25.91 11.39
CA LYS A 255 -3.69 24.79 12.17
C LYS A 255 -4.83 24.10 12.90
N GLU A 256 -4.73 22.78 13.02
CA GLU A 256 -5.65 21.98 13.82
C GLU A 256 -4.85 21.09 14.77
N GLN A 257 -5.34 20.95 16.00
CA GLN A 257 -4.79 20.00 16.96
C GLN A 257 -5.63 18.74 16.95
N ILE A 258 -4.99 17.60 16.75
CA ILE A 258 -5.67 16.30 16.69
C ILE A 258 -5.17 15.36 17.78
N ALA A 259 -6.11 14.61 18.37
CA ALA A 259 -5.81 13.46 19.20
C ALA A 259 -5.80 12.19 18.33
N ILE A 260 -4.80 11.34 18.52
CA ILE A 260 -4.63 10.09 17.79
C ILE A 260 -4.90 8.95 18.77
N LYS A 261 -5.89 8.11 18.47
CA LYS A 261 -6.23 6.97 19.33
C LYS A 261 -5.07 5.97 19.32
N ASN A 262 -4.74 5.45 20.49
CA ASN A 262 -3.75 4.38 20.65
C ASN A 262 -4.36 3.03 20.21
N THR A 263 -4.47 2.84 18.89
CA THR A 263 -4.98 1.63 18.26
C THR A 263 -4.21 1.34 16.98
N MET A 264 -4.05 0.06 16.67
CA MET A 264 -3.50 -0.43 15.39
C MET A 264 -4.59 -0.50 14.30
N LEU A 265 -5.87 -0.39 14.67
CA LEU A 265 -6.96 -0.38 13.69
C LEU A 265 -7.01 0.96 12.95
N PRO A 266 -7.47 0.97 11.68
CA PRO A 266 -7.73 2.22 10.97
C PRO A 266 -8.63 3.15 11.78
N GLN A 267 -8.27 4.43 11.80
CA GLN A 267 -9.06 5.47 12.45
C GLN A 267 -9.23 6.67 11.53
N THR A 268 -10.40 7.28 11.58
CA THR A 268 -10.68 8.55 10.92
C THR A 268 -10.71 9.65 11.97
N ILE A 269 -9.88 10.67 11.74
CA ILE A 269 -9.84 11.89 12.52
C ILE A 269 -10.48 12.98 11.66
N THR A 270 -11.48 13.67 12.21
CA THR A 270 -12.18 14.76 11.52
C THR A 270 -11.80 16.10 12.15
N PHE A 271 -11.63 17.11 11.32
CA PHE A 271 -11.29 18.47 11.69
C PHE A 271 -12.05 19.46 10.80
N PRO A 272 -12.14 20.76 11.15
CA PRO A 272 -12.72 21.78 10.29
C PRO A 272 -12.14 21.74 8.87
N SER A 273 -13.00 21.95 7.86
CA SER A 273 -12.57 21.87 6.46
C SER A 273 -11.66 23.03 6.08
N HIS A 274 -10.50 22.73 5.51
CA HIS A 274 -9.52 23.72 5.06
C HIS A 274 -9.28 23.61 3.56
N LYS A 275 -9.13 24.75 2.87
CA LYS A 275 -8.75 24.80 1.44
C LYS A 275 -7.24 24.92 1.33
N THR A 276 -6.58 23.82 1.01
CA THR A 276 -5.13 23.69 1.16
C THR A 276 -4.49 22.92 0.01
N SER A 277 -3.24 23.21 -0.32
CA SER A 277 -2.43 22.42 -1.28
C SER A 277 -1.45 21.47 -0.59
N SER A 278 -1.25 21.61 0.73
CA SER A 278 -0.46 20.67 1.53
C SER A 278 -0.95 20.57 2.97
N VAL A 279 -0.63 19.47 3.63
CA VAL A 279 -0.81 19.31 5.09
C VAL A 279 0.48 18.76 5.67
N ARG A 280 1.02 19.45 6.68
CA ARG A 280 2.08 18.94 7.53
C ARG A 280 1.50 18.42 8.83
N VAL A 281 1.78 17.16 9.15
CA VAL A 281 1.44 16.50 10.41
C VAL A 281 2.69 16.51 11.28
N THR A 282 2.69 17.29 12.36
CA THR A 282 3.79 17.30 13.36
C THR A 282 3.35 16.53 14.58
N PHE A 283 4.09 15.50 15.00
CA PHE A 283 3.71 14.62 16.09
C PHE A 283 4.13 15.22 17.45
N ASP A 284 3.17 15.79 18.17
CA ASP A 284 3.43 16.57 19.39
C ASP A 284 3.61 15.70 20.64
N GLU A 285 2.99 14.52 20.65
CA GLU A 285 3.08 13.56 21.75
C GLU A 285 3.24 12.14 21.21
N VAL A 286 4.18 11.39 21.79
CA VAL A 286 4.51 10.03 21.38
C VAL A 286 4.46 9.07 22.57
N LEU A 287 3.80 7.94 22.37
CA LEU A 287 3.78 6.80 23.27
C LEU A 287 4.92 5.85 22.91
N GLN A 288 5.86 5.71 23.84
CA GLN A 288 7.01 4.83 23.63
C GLN A 288 6.59 3.35 23.53
N GLY A 289 7.25 2.63 22.62
CA GLY A 289 7.16 1.19 22.48
C GLY A 289 7.99 0.44 23.52
N LYS A 290 7.98 -0.89 23.41
CA LYS A 290 8.72 -1.77 24.33
C LYS A 290 10.18 -2.01 23.91
N GLU A 291 10.54 -1.78 22.66
CA GLU A 291 11.82 -2.24 22.11
C GLU A 291 12.43 -1.29 21.09
N PHE A 292 11.64 -0.83 20.12
CA PHE A 292 12.12 0.11 19.10
C PHE A 292 11.75 1.52 19.51
N ASN A 293 12.70 2.44 19.39
CA ASN A 293 12.53 3.81 19.83
C ASN A 293 12.12 4.77 18.69
N ASP A 294 11.68 4.21 17.56
CA ASP A 294 11.32 4.96 16.37
C ASP A 294 9.80 5.13 16.29
N LEU A 295 9.33 6.36 16.04
CA LEU A 295 7.93 6.63 15.69
C LEU A 295 7.66 6.20 14.25
N CYS A 296 6.65 5.35 14.08
CA CYS A 296 6.24 4.88 12.76
C CYS A 296 4.76 5.16 12.46
N ILE A 297 4.45 5.37 11.18
CA ILE A 297 3.10 5.54 10.65
C ILE A 297 2.96 4.65 9.42
N SER A 298 2.07 3.66 9.46
CA SER A 298 1.82 2.77 8.32
C SER A 298 0.91 3.41 7.27
N GLU A 299 -0.13 4.14 7.67
CA GLU A 299 -1.03 4.80 6.72
C GLU A 299 -1.49 6.17 7.23
N ALA A 300 -1.64 7.14 6.35
CA ALA A 300 -2.11 8.50 6.61
C ALA A 300 -2.63 9.16 5.30
N ASN A 301 -3.88 8.87 4.94
CA ASN A 301 -4.55 9.38 3.74
C ASN A 301 -5.53 10.52 4.08
N PHE A 302 -5.54 11.59 3.29
CA PHE A 302 -6.41 12.75 3.48
C PHE A 302 -7.67 12.69 2.60
N ARG A 303 -8.79 13.16 3.14
CA ARG A 303 -10.10 13.20 2.46
C ARG A 303 -10.86 14.49 2.75
N GLU A 304 -11.86 14.77 1.91
CA GLU A 304 -12.90 15.76 2.16
C GLU A 304 -13.91 15.29 3.21
#